data_AF-A0A9D4REA2-F1
#
_entry.id   AF-A0A9D4REA2-F1
#
_cell.length_a   1.000
_cell.length_b   1.000
_cell.length_c   1.000
_cell.angle_alpha   90.00
_cell.angle_beta   90.00
_cell.angle_gamma   90.00
#
_symmetry.space_group_name_H-M   'P 1'
#
loop_
_entity.id
_entity.type
_entity.pdbx_description
1 polymer ?
#
loop_
_entity_poly.entity_id
_entity_poly.type
_entity_poly.pdbx_seq_one_letter_code
_entity_poly.pdbx_strand_id
1 'polypeptide(L)'
;MANLADVFTESERTNWLKAWLAINIAKSGPEQFAENEARTLQGNIYNAILTSGAVACTGCQTANLLKCPSSGICKKRGAQGLCTSMHDTASKTPANVCIKVLNEIAKQHKYHNPSWKITVAIHWASNPWEIAKAYFPPDGYAEKASAQDTDFNGIISFLMNCKHFDNKFSFPIAPGKTHPPCLLTKARDIGRTVRHSSTCKVTDTDLQGMFITLTSLLTDQICLANDVAAQEAVRKLAKLQTDVLKLTTEEIINLLESARNKLKKVDHITENITKAMDEMRIYIENCRKDLNAHTDKCKMELDEHISKCKKQLDGHRQMSAETDYDESCKDFRRRLMAHYDDTSSNIPLSNLDQSLDKRIEDIYATPNIHRIQIQKDGKRIKQEQVLTYTDIFYTDGEPNRRIYLQGEPGSGKSTFSANLVHNWSHGIQLTSATPSKTTAFDDVSTIQKFKFLFFVTLRDSRGQADVTQMIKKQLIDTTFSEDERADVYKLFVQIMNTEICLVIREGLDEWVSPDGSNLAEPSMAEFQNDTCTVLTTSRPWKLADERIKNSQIDILLEIEGINNPY
;
A
#
# COMPACT_ATOMS: atom_id res chain seq x y z
N MET A 1 30.92 49.05 -7.52
CA MET A 1 31.37 50.42 -7.86
C MET A 1 32.89 50.57 -7.99
N ALA A 2 33.71 49.57 -7.63
CA ALA A 2 35.18 49.72 -7.58
C ALA A 2 35.96 49.57 -8.91
N ASN A 3 35.30 49.53 -10.07
CA ASN A 3 35.98 49.32 -11.37
C ASN A 3 35.54 50.29 -12.49
N LEU A 4 34.95 51.44 -12.13
CA LEU A 4 34.54 52.50 -13.07
C LEU A 4 35.58 53.65 -13.15
N ALA A 5 36.69 53.56 -12.40
CA ALA A 5 37.62 54.67 -12.22
C ALA A 5 38.55 54.93 -13.42
N ASP A 6 38.78 53.93 -14.28
CA ASP A 6 39.83 53.99 -15.31
C ASP A 6 39.33 54.26 -16.74
N VAL A 7 38.02 54.49 -16.95
CA VAL A 7 37.42 54.62 -18.30
C VAL A 7 36.71 55.95 -18.57
N PHE A 8 36.45 56.79 -17.56
CA PHE A 8 35.62 58.00 -17.68
C PHE A 8 36.29 59.27 -17.21
N THR A 9 36.04 60.38 -17.92
CA THR A 9 36.35 61.72 -17.41
C THR A 9 35.48 62.04 -16.19
N GLU A 10 35.96 62.91 -15.31
CA GLU A 10 35.22 63.38 -14.13
C GLU A 10 33.89 64.06 -14.52
N SER A 11 33.87 64.76 -15.65
CA SER A 11 32.67 65.38 -16.23
C SER A 11 31.63 64.34 -16.63
N GLU A 12 32.01 63.28 -17.35
CA GLU A 12 31.08 62.22 -17.77
C GLU A 12 30.45 61.49 -16.58
N ARG A 13 31.23 61.22 -15.51
CA ARG A 13 30.69 60.61 -14.28
C ARG A 13 29.69 61.52 -13.58
N THR A 14 30.02 62.80 -13.49
CA THR A 14 29.17 63.83 -12.90
C THR A 14 27.86 63.97 -13.66
N ASN A 15 27.92 63.98 -14.99
CA ASN A 15 26.76 64.04 -15.87
C ASN A 15 25.88 62.80 -15.78
N TRP A 16 26.49 61.62 -15.70
CA TRP A 16 25.75 60.38 -15.48
C TRP A 16 25.02 60.39 -14.12
N LEU A 17 25.67 60.86 -13.05
CA LEU A 17 25.04 61.00 -11.74
C LEU A 17 23.88 62.02 -11.76
N LYS A 18 24.06 63.17 -12.43
CA LYS A 18 22.96 64.14 -12.64
C LYS A 18 21.80 63.53 -13.41
N ALA A 19 22.08 62.81 -14.49
CA ALA A 19 21.06 62.16 -15.29
C ALA A 19 20.28 61.13 -14.47
N TRP A 20 20.98 60.32 -13.66
CA TRP A 20 20.35 59.35 -12.76
C TRP A 20 19.49 60.02 -11.68
N LEU A 21 20.00 61.09 -11.05
CA LEU A 21 19.24 61.88 -10.08
C LEU A 21 18.01 62.54 -10.72
N ALA A 22 18.17 63.11 -11.92
CA ALA A 22 17.09 63.72 -12.68
C ALA A 22 15.99 62.71 -12.99
N ILE A 23 16.32 61.48 -13.38
CA ILE A 23 15.33 60.41 -13.58
C ILE A 23 14.57 60.09 -12.29
N ASN A 24 15.25 60.00 -11.15
CA ASN A 24 14.60 59.70 -9.88
C ASN A 24 13.72 60.85 -9.38
N ILE A 25 14.15 62.10 -9.58
CA ILE A 25 13.33 63.29 -9.31
C ILE A 25 12.11 63.30 -10.23
N ALA A 26 12.31 63.07 -11.54
CA ALA A 26 11.22 63.03 -12.50
C ALA A 26 10.22 61.92 -12.19
N LYS A 27 10.68 60.77 -11.65
CA LYS A 27 9.82 59.66 -11.22
C LYS A 27 8.82 60.06 -10.15
N SER A 28 9.19 60.91 -9.18
CA SER A 28 8.26 61.29 -8.12
C SER A 28 7.07 62.09 -8.62
N GLY A 29 7.14 62.69 -9.81
CA GLY A 29 6.05 63.42 -10.44
C GLY A 29 4.85 62.53 -10.78
N PRO A 30 4.97 61.57 -11.72
CA PRO A 30 3.86 60.71 -12.12
C PRO A 30 3.55 59.59 -11.12
N GLU A 31 4.30 59.43 -10.03
CA GLU A 31 4.15 58.30 -9.10
C GLU A 31 2.75 58.23 -8.47
N GLN A 32 2.33 59.30 -7.78
CA GLN A 32 1.03 59.34 -7.13
C GLN A 32 -0.12 59.36 -8.15
N PHE A 33 0.08 60.06 -9.27
CA PHE A 33 -0.85 60.06 -10.39
C PHE A 33 -1.07 58.64 -10.92
N ALA A 34 -0.01 57.89 -11.20
CA ALA A 34 -0.10 56.52 -11.72
C ALA A 34 -0.80 55.57 -10.73
N GLU A 35 -0.52 55.70 -9.43
CA GLU A 35 -1.17 54.92 -8.38
C GLU A 35 -2.69 55.16 -8.34
N ASN A 36 -3.11 56.43 -8.37
CA ASN A 36 -4.52 56.81 -8.39
C ASN A 36 -5.23 56.36 -9.68
N GLU A 37 -4.53 56.43 -10.80
CA GLU A 37 -5.06 56.04 -12.10
C GLU A 37 -5.14 54.52 -12.26
N ALA A 38 -4.25 53.75 -11.63
CA ALA A 38 -4.38 52.29 -11.55
C ALA A 38 -5.68 51.88 -10.85
N ARG A 39 -6.06 52.57 -9.76
CA ARG A 39 -7.34 52.38 -9.08
C ARG A 39 -8.53 52.75 -9.96
N THR A 40 -8.44 53.88 -10.66
CA THR A 40 -9.48 54.32 -11.59
C THR A 40 -9.67 53.33 -12.74
N LEU A 41 -8.56 52.84 -13.32
CA LEU A 41 -8.55 51.81 -14.36
C LEU A 41 -9.22 50.51 -13.88
N GLN A 42 -8.85 50.03 -12.69
CA GLN A 42 -9.49 48.85 -12.08
C GLN A 42 -11.00 49.06 -11.93
N GLY A 43 -11.42 50.21 -11.41
CA GLY A 43 -12.84 50.56 -11.28
C GLY A 43 -13.56 50.58 -12.62
N ASN A 44 -12.96 51.16 -13.66
CA ASN A 44 -13.51 51.21 -15.01
C ASN A 44 -13.66 49.82 -15.63
N ILE A 45 -12.67 48.95 -15.45
CA ILE A 45 -12.72 47.55 -15.91
C ILE A 45 -13.88 46.82 -15.23
N TYR A 46 -14.02 46.94 -13.91
CA TYR A 46 -15.09 46.28 -13.18
C TYR A 46 -16.47 46.84 -13.51
N ASN A 47 -16.61 48.16 -13.63
CA ASN A 47 -17.85 48.80 -14.04
C ASN A 47 -18.26 48.42 -15.46
N ALA A 48 -17.33 48.30 -16.41
CA ALA A 48 -17.61 47.83 -17.77
C ALA A 48 -18.15 46.39 -17.78
N ILE A 49 -17.61 45.53 -16.91
CA ILE A 49 -18.09 44.15 -16.76
C ILE A 49 -19.50 44.13 -16.16
N LEU A 50 -19.75 44.92 -15.13
CA LEU A 50 -21.05 44.99 -14.45
C LEU A 50 -22.15 45.58 -15.35
N THR A 51 -21.85 46.64 -16.11
CA THR A 51 -22.83 47.32 -16.98
C THR A 51 -23.15 46.55 -18.26
N SER A 52 -22.29 45.60 -18.67
CA SER A 52 -22.54 44.74 -19.85
C SER A 52 -23.68 43.71 -19.68
N GLY A 53 -24.51 43.83 -18.63
CA GLY A 53 -25.63 42.92 -18.35
C GLY A 53 -25.19 41.49 -18.02
N ALA A 54 -23.98 41.34 -17.47
CA ALA A 54 -23.36 40.04 -17.25
C ALA A 54 -24.14 39.22 -16.20
N VAL A 55 -24.99 38.31 -16.68
CA VAL A 55 -25.44 37.14 -15.91
C VAL A 55 -24.20 36.47 -15.33
N ALA A 56 -24.28 36.10 -14.05
CA ALA A 56 -23.25 35.36 -13.33
C ALA A 56 -22.69 34.22 -14.19
N CYS A 57 -21.41 33.89 -14.02
CA CYS A 57 -20.78 32.79 -14.75
C CYS A 57 -21.67 31.55 -14.67
N THR A 58 -22.18 31.04 -15.80
CA THR A 58 -23.18 29.97 -15.81
C THR A 58 -22.68 28.66 -15.19
N GLY A 59 -21.36 28.45 -15.13
CA GLY A 59 -20.75 27.29 -14.49
C GLY A 59 -20.61 27.37 -12.97
N CYS A 60 -20.40 28.55 -12.39
CA CYS A 60 -20.19 28.69 -10.93
C CYS A 60 -21.16 29.63 -10.23
N GLN A 61 -22.09 30.25 -10.97
CA GLN A 61 -23.12 31.20 -10.51
C GLN A 61 -22.61 32.34 -9.62
N THR A 62 -21.29 32.59 -9.58
CA THR A 62 -20.71 33.69 -8.80
C THR A 62 -20.58 34.95 -9.65
N ALA A 63 -20.87 36.10 -9.03
CA ALA A 63 -20.51 37.43 -9.53
C ALA A 63 -19.04 37.78 -9.21
N ASN A 64 -18.21 36.79 -8.86
CA ASN A 64 -16.86 37.02 -8.37
C ASN A 64 -15.91 37.26 -9.53
N LEU A 65 -15.51 38.53 -9.68
CA LEU A 65 -14.58 39.06 -10.66
C LEU A 65 -13.17 38.40 -10.63
N LEU A 66 -12.89 37.43 -9.76
CA LEU A 66 -11.49 37.06 -9.41
C LEU A 66 -11.16 35.60 -9.13
N LYS A 67 -12.10 34.77 -8.69
CA LYS A 67 -11.78 33.36 -8.43
C LYS A 67 -13.00 32.49 -8.62
N CYS A 68 -12.92 31.55 -9.55
CA CYS A 68 -13.86 30.43 -9.58
C CYS A 68 -13.52 29.51 -8.38
N PRO A 69 -14.44 29.26 -7.44
CA PRO A 69 -14.14 28.63 -6.15
C PRO A 69 -13.72 27.15 -6.23
N SER A 70 -13.64 26.58 -7.43
CA SER A 70 -13.43 25.15 -7.60
C SER A 70 -12.57 24.86 -8.82
N SER A 71 -11.36 24.40 -8.54
CA SER A 71 -10.43 23.76 -9.48
C SER A 71 -11.01 22.51 -10.20
N GLY A 72 -12.28 22.15 -9.91
CA GLY A 72 -13.02 21.02 -10.47
C GLY A 72 -14.34 21.35 -11.18
N ILE A 73 -14.94 22.55 -11.06
CA ILE A 73 -16.24 22.82 -11.72
C ILE A 73 -16.07 23.22 -13.19
N CYS A 74 -14.97 23.91 -13.55
CA CYS A 74 -14.70 24.31 -14.94
C CYS A 74 -13.81 23.32 -15.71
N LYS A 75 -13.84 22.02 -15.35
CA LYS A 75 -13.02 20.96 -15.97
C LYS A 75 -13.82 19.93 -16.79
N LYS A 76 -15.09 20.18 -17.09
CA LYS A 76 -15.80 19.31 -18.05
C LYS A 76 -15.53 19.76 -19.48
N ARG A 77 -14.42 19.25 -20.05
CA ARG A 77 -14.39 18.99 -21.49
C ARG A 77 -15.53 18.01 -21.78
N GLY A 78 -16.53 18.45 -22.53
CA GLY A 78 -17.59 17.59 -23.04
C GLY A 78 -18.72 17.32 -22.06
N ALA A 79 -19.71 18.22 -22.05
CA ALA A 79 -21.14 17.89 -22.04
C ALA A 79 -21.92 19.21 -21.89
N GLN A 80 -22.61 19.58 -22.98
CA GLN A 80 -23.79 20.46 -23.01
C GLN A 80 -23.77 21.72 -22.11
N GLY A 81 -23.27 22.81 -22.69
CA GLY A 81 -23.58 24.19 -22.29
C GLY A 81 -22.89 24.69 -21.01
N LEU A 82 -22.66 26.01 -20.95
CA LEU A 82 -22.35 26.80 -19.74
C LEU A 82 -20.87 27.13 -19.42
N CYS A 83 -19.93 26.90 -20.34
CA CYS A 83 -18.74 27.76 -20.48
C CYS A 83 -18.28 27.78 -21.95
N THR A 84 -18.79 28.71 -22.75
CA THR A 84 -18.57 28.77 -24.21
C THR A 84 -17.30 29.51 -24.64
N SER A 85 -16.57 30.14 -23.72
CA SER A 85 -15.28 30.75 -24.05
C SER A 85 -14.15 29.86 -23.55
N MET A 86 -13.35 29.36 -24.50
CA MET A 86 -12.06 28.71 -24.24
C MET A 86 -11.33 29.42 -23.09
N HIS A 87 -11.01 28.70 -22.01
CA HIS A 87 -9.84 29.09 -21.23
C HIS A 87 -8.68 28.94 -22.20
N ASP A 88 -8.22 30.06 -22.75
CA ASP A 88 -7.21 30.04 -23.79
C ASP A 88 -6.02 29.21 -23.30
N THR A 89 -5.76 28.12 -24.00
CA THR A 89 -4.66 27.20 -23.73
C THR A 89 -3.31 27.83 -24.09
N ALA A 90 -3.29 29.10 -24.52
CA ALA A 90 -2.09 29.90 -24.54
C ALA A 90 -1.47 29.92 -23.13
N SER A 91 -0.24 29.40 -23.01
CA SER A 91 0.59 29.29 -21.80
C SER A 91 0.92 30.62 -21.09
N LYS A 92 0.15 31.67 -21.35
CA LYS A 92 0.45 33.04 -20.96
C LYS A 92 -0.60 33.67 -20.05
N THR A 93 -1.83 33.20 -19.90
CA THR A 93 -2.83 33.87 -19.01
C THR A 93 -2.86 33.31 -17.57
N PRO A 94 -3.22 34.10 -16.53
CA PRO A 94 -3.32 33.60 -15.16
C PRO A 94 -4.45 32.56 -15.03
N ALA A 95 -4.18 31.44 -14.33
CA ALA A 95 -5.15 30.36 -14.16
C ALA A 95 -6.34 30.78 -13.27
N ASN A 96 -7.53 30.23 -13.58
CA ASN A 96 -8.76 30.38 -12.78
C ASN A 96 -9.34 31.81 -12.68
N VAL A 97 -9.07 32.66 -13.67
CA VAL A 97 -9.61 34.02 -13.77
C VAL A 97 -10.74 34.09 -14.80
N CYS A 98 -11.71 34.98 -14.56
CA CYS A 98 -12.80 35.23 -15.51
C CYS A 98 -12.28 35.79 -16.84
N ILE A 99 -12.65 35.17 -17.96
CA ILE A 99 -12.23 35.60 -19.31
C ILE A 99 -12.66 37.04 -19.63
N LYS A 100 -13.78 37.52 -19.06
CA LYS A 100 -14.26 38.89 -19.29
C LYS A 100 -13.29 39.91 -18.71
N VAL A 101 -12.73 39.64 -17.53
CA VAL A 101 -11.71 40.49 -16.90
C VAL A 101 -10.43 40.49 -17.73
N LEU A 102 -10.01 39.32 -18.22
CA LEU A 102 -8.86 39.22 -19.14
C LEU A 102 -9.09 40.03 -20.41
N ASN A 103 -10.28 39.93 -21.02
CA ASN A 103 -10.65 40.64 -22.23
C ASN A 103 -10.71 42.15 -22.01
N GLU A 104 -11.24 42.63 -20.87
CA GLU A 104 -11.28 44.07 -20.58
C GLU A 104 -9.88 44.63 -20.31
N ILE A 105 -9.02 43.93 -19.56
CA ILE A 105 -7.62 44.32 -19.39
C ILE A 105 -6.91 44.36 -20.76
N ALA A 106 -7.09 43.33 -21.59
CA ALA A 106 -6.49 43.25 -22.93
C ALA A 106 -7.05 44.31 -23.90
N LYS A 107 -8.34 44.69 -23.79
CA LYS A 107 -8.94 45.78 -24.57
C LYS A 107 -8.26 47.11 -24.26
N GLN A 108 -7.97 47.37 -22.99
CA GLN A 108 -7.28 48.56 -22.53
C GLN A 108 -5.78 48.54 -22.85
N HIS A 109 -5.20 47.40 -23.27
CA HIS A 109 -3.80 47.34 -23.68
C HIS A 109 -3.64 47.76 -25.14
N LYS A 110 -2.76 48.73 -25.44
CA LYS A 110 -2.57 49.28 -26.79
C LYS A 110 -2.26 48.22 -27.84
N TYR A 111 -1.40 47.27 -27.48
CA TYR A 111 -0.95 46.20 -28.36
C TYR A 111 -1.70 44.87 -28.16
N HIS A 112 -2.77 44.85 -27.36
CA HIS A 112 -3.52 43.63 -27.02
C HIS A 112 -2.65 42.46 -26.50
N ASN A 113 -1.52 42.78 -25.84
CA ASN A 113 -0.56 41.78 -25.36
C ASN A 113 -0.14 42.08 -23.91
N PRO A 114 -1.02 41.85 -22.92
CA PRO A 114 -0.70 42.14 -21.53
C PRO A 114 0.35 41.17 -20.95
N SER A 115 1.18 41.68 -20.04
CA SER A 115 2.25 40.95 -19.35
C SER A 115 1.71 40.14 -18.17
N TRP A 116 0.98 39.08 -18.49
CA TRP A 116 0.31 38.22 -17.51
C TRP A 116 1.25 37.49 -16.52
N LYS A 117 2.50 37.21 -16.92
CA LYS A 117 3.44 36.43 -16.10
C LYS A 117 3.91 37.15 -14.83
N ILE A 118 3.81 38.48 -14.83
CA ILE A 118 4.31 39.33 -13.74
C ILE A 118 3.19 39.86 -12.86
N THR A 119 1.96 39.42 -13.07
CA THR A 119 0.79 39.86 -12.31
C THR A 119 0.16 38.69 -11.56
N VAL A 120 -0.31 38.94 -10.35
CA VAL A 120 -0.90 37.91 -9.48
C VAL A 120 -2.41 38.13 -9.39
N ALA A 121 -3.15 37.35 -10.18
CA ALA A 121 -4.59 37.55 -10.36
C ALA A 121 -5.43 37.48 -9.07
N ILE A 122 -5.00 36.73 -8.04
CA ILE A 122 -5.72 36.67 -6.76
C ILE A 122 -5.81 38.03 -6.07
N HIS A 123 -4.90 38.95 -6.39
CA HIS A 123 -4.81 40.27 -5.78
C HIS A 123 -5.46 41.36 -6.63
N TRP A 124 -6.02 41.06 -7.81
CA TRP A 124 -6.61 42.08 -8.69
C TRP A 124 -7.79 42.83 -8.10
N ALA A 125 -8.53 42.34 -7.07
CA ALA A 125 -9.53 43.16 -6.36
C ALA A 125 -8.86 44.13 -5.41
N SER A 126 -8.00 43.58 -4.56
CA SER A 126 -7.47 44.27 -3.39
C SER A 126 -6.32 45.21 -3.74
N ASN A 127 -5.65 44.97 -4.87
CA ASN A 127 -4.49 45.73 -5.31
C ASN A 127 -4.65 46.15 -6.79
N PRO A 128 -5.02 47.42 -7.07
CA PRO A 128 -5.08 47.94 -8.43
C PRO A 128 -3.75 47.88 -9.17
N TRP A 129 -2.63 47.91 -8.45
CA TRP A 129 -1.29 47.89 -9.05
C TRP A 129 -0.99 46.55 -9.73
N GLU A 130 -1.59 45.45 -9.27
CA GLU A 130 -1.46 44.16 -9.95
C GLU A 130 -2.09 44.17 -11.35
N ILE A 131 -3.15 44.95 -11.57
CA ILE A 131 -3.70 45.18 -12.90
C ILE A 131 -2.75 46.07 -13.72
N ALA A 132 -2.16 47.11 -13.11
CA ALA A 132 -1.19 47.97 -13.77
C ALA A 132 0.04 47.19 -14.30
N LYS A 133 0.51 46.17 -13.57
CA LYS A 133 1.60 45.28 -14.02
C LYS A 133 1.34 44.59 -15.35
N ALA A 134 0.07 44.35 -15.70
CA ALA A 134 -0.28 43.77 -16.99
C ALA A 134 0.13 44.66 -18.18
N TYR A 135 0.48 45.92 -17.96
CA TYR A 135 0.93 46.88 -18.97
C TYR A 135 2.45 47.16 -18.91
N PHE A 136 3.18 46.51 -18.00
CA PHE A 136 4.64 46.62 -17.93
C PHE A 136 5.32 45.71 -18.98
N PRO A 137 6.63 45.87 -19.22
CA PRO A 137 7.43 44.87 -19.90
C PRO A 137 7.33 43.50 -19.19
N PRO A 138 7.45 42.38 -19.92
CA PRO A 138 7.19 41.04 -19.40
C PRO A 138 8.19 40.56 -18.33
N ASP A 139 9.32 41.23 -18.18
CA ASP A 139 10.41 40.83 -17.28
C ASP A 139 10.74 41.93 -16.27
N GLY A 140 11.04 41.55 -15.02
CA GLY A 140 11.65 42.43 -14.02
C GLY A 140 10.70 43.20 -13.08
N TYR A 141 9.39 43.05 -13.20
CA TYR A 141 8.41 43.83 -12.42
C TYR A 141 7.45 43.03 -11.53
N ALA A 142 7.63 41.71 -11.41
CA ALA A 142 6.73 40.84 -10.63
C ALA A 142 6.63 41.26 -9.15
N GLU A 143 7.75 41.65 -8.54
CA GLU A 143 7.84 41.98 -7.10
C GLU A 143 7.40 43.41 -6.75
N LYS A 144 6.97 44.23 -7.73
CA LYS A 144 6.70 45.66 -7.48
C LYS A 144 5.30 45.88 -6.92
N ALA A 145 5.15 46.16 -5.63
CA ALA A 145 3.83 46.24 -5.02
C ALA A 145 3.05 47.54 -5.31
N SER A 146 3.75 48.63 -5.66
CA SER A 146 3.20 49.98 -5.86
C SER A 146 3.96 50.81 -6.90
N ALA A 147 3.44 52.00 -7.24
CA ALA A 147 4.15 53.01 -8.03
C ALA A 147 5.49 53.41 -7.37
N GLN A 148 5.51 53.50 -6.04
CA GLN A 148 6.71 53.85 -5.28
C GLN A 148 7.82 52.81 -5.43
N ASP A 149 7.48 51.53 -5.48
CA ASP A 149 8.44 50.43 -5.67
C ASP A 149 8.90 50.27 -7.12
N THR A 150 8.14 50.85 -8.05
CA THR A 150 8.36 50.75 -9.49
C THR A 150 9.32 51.82 -9.96
N ASP A 151 10.24 51.50 -10.87
CA ASP A 151 11.14 52.51 -11.42
C ASP A 151 10.46 53.41 -12.47
N PHE A 152 11.15 54.48 -12.86
CA PHE A 152 10.66 55.43 -13.86
C PHE A 152 10.21 54.73 -15.15
N ASN A 153 11.01 53.79 -15.67
CA ASN A 153 10.68 53.09 -16.92
C ASN A 153 9.41 52.24 -16.79
N GLY A 154 9.16 51.61 -15.64
CA GLY A 154 7.95 50.85 -15.36
C GLY A 154 6.72 51.76 -15.37
N ILE A 155 6.78 52.87 -14.64
CA ILE A 155 5.68 53.87 -14.59
C ILE A 155 5.38 54.39 -15.99
N ILE A 156 6.40 54.84 -16.73
CA ILE A 156 6.22 55.34 -18.09
C ILE A 156 5.68 54.24 -19.02
N SER A 157 6.12 52.99 -18.87
CA SER A 157 5.60 51.88 -19.68
C SER A 157 4.11 51.63 -19.43
N PHE A 158 3.64 51.71 -18.19
CA PHE A 158 2.21 51.61 -17.88
C PHE A 158 1.40 52.73 -18.54
N LEU A 159 1.85 53.98 -18.41
CA LEU A 159 1.20 55.13 -19.06
C LEU A 159 1.18 54.99 -20.59
N MET A 160 2.26 54.44 -21.16
CA MET A 160 2.38 54.25 -22.61
C MET A 160 1.52 53.10 -23.13
N ASN A 161 1.44 51.97 -22.43
CA ASN A 161 0.83 50.74 -22.94
C ASN A 161 -0.67 50.63 -22.65
N CYS A 162 -1.23 51.51 -21.82
CA CYS A 162 -2.64 51.51 -21.45
C CYS A 162 -3.43 52.62 -22.16
N LYS A 163 -4.52 52.27 -22.86
CA LYS A 163 -5.41 53.17 -23.59
C LYS A 163 -6.19 54.14 -22.69
N HIS A 164 -6.34 53.80 -21.40
CA HIS A 164 -6.93 54.68 -20.38
C HIS A 164 -6.26 56.07 -20.32
N PHE A 165 -5.01 56.16 -20.75
CA PHE A 165 -4.23 57.39 -20.75
C PHE A 165 -4.26 58.16 -22.08
N ASP A 166 -4.91 57.65 -23.13
CA ASP A 166 -4.89 58.25 -24.47
C ASP A 166 -5.48 59.66 -24.51
N ASN A 167 -6.46 59.94 -23.65
CA ASN A 167 -7.07 61.26 -23.51
C ASN A 167 -6.42 62.14 -22.42
N LYS A 168 -5.46 61.58 -21.66
CA LYS A 168 -4.78 62.27 -20.55
C LYS A 168 -3.41 62.80 -20.94
N PHE A 169 -2.79 62.17 -21.93
CA PHE A 169 -1.51 62.59 -22.49
C PHE A 169 -1.72 63.00 -23.95
N SER A 170 -1.19 64.16 -24.34
CA SER A 170 -1.32 64.65 -25.70
C SER A 170 -0.43 63.82 -26.63
N PHE A 171 -1.03 62.92 -27.42
CA PHE A 171 -0.35 62.21 -28.50
C PHE A 171 -0.56 63.00 -29.81
N PRO A 172 0.47 63.62 -30.40
CA PRO A 172 0.31 64.24 -31.71
C PRO A 172 0.07 63.14 -32.76
N ILE A 173 -1.17 62.99 -33.21
CA ILE A 173 -1.54 62.14 -34.35
C ILE A 173 -1.52 63.03 -35.59
N ALA A 174 -0.46 62.96 -36.39
CA ALA A 174 -0.52 63.39 -37.78
C ALA A 174 -1.05 62.22 -38.62
N PRO A 175 -2.12 62.39 -39.43
CA PRO A 175 -2.63 61.32 -40.25
C PRO A 175 -1.60 60.94 -41.34
N GLY A 176 -1.23 59.65 -41.40
CA GLY A 176 -0.49 59.08 -42.53
C GLY A 176 1.04 58.97 -42.42
N LYS A 177 1.66 59.19 -41.25
CA LYS A 177 3.10 58.90 -41.04
C LYS A 177 3.34 58.07 -39.78
N THR A 178 4.37 57.23 -39.81
CA THR A 178 4.90 56.49 -38.66
C THR A 178 5.08 57.44 -37.46
N HIS A 179 4.50 57.05 -36.32
CA HIS A 179 4.36 57.88 -35.12
C HIS A 179 5.67 58.58 -34.71
N PRO A 180 5.72 59.93 -34.65
CA PRO A 180 6.77 60.62 -33.92
C PRO A 180 6.79 60.13 -32.46
N PRO A 181 7.96 59.94 -31.82
CA PRO A 181 7.99 59.52 -30.42
C PRO A 181 7.33 60.59 -29.55
N CYS A 182 6.20 60.24 -28.94
CA CYS A 182 5.55 61.08 -27.93
C CYS A 182 6.52 61.34 -26.76
N LEU A 183 6.27 62.38 -25.96
CA LEU A 183 7.14 62.77 -24.84
C LEU A 183 7.42 61.59 -23.88
N LEU A 184 6.44 60.71 -23.68
CA LEU A 184 6.61 59.47 -22.89
C LEU A 184 7.65 58.53 -23.49
N THR A 185 7.69 58.37 -24.82
CA THR A 185 8.71 57.55 -25.50
C THR A 185 10.10 58.12 -25.26
N LYS A 186 10.27 59.43 -25.46
CA LYS A 186 11.56 60.11 -25.24
C LYS A 186 12.02 59.97 -23.78
N ALA A 187 11.11 60.16 -22.82
CA ALA A 187 11.41 60.02 -21.39
C ALA A 187 11.82 58.58 -21.00
N ARG A 188 11.12 57.56 -21.52
CA ARG A 188 11.48 56.15 -21.30
C ARG A 188 12.87 55.84 -21.87
N ASP A 189 13.17 56.36 -23.05
CA ASP A 189 14.44 56.09 -23.71
C ASP A 189 15.61 56.71 -22.95
N ILE A 190 15.42 57.88 -22.31
CA ILE A 190 16.39 58.45 -21.34
C ILE A 190 16.66 57.47 -20.19
N GLY A 191 15.59 56.96 -19.56
CA GLY A 191 15.72 56.02 -18.45
C GLY A 191 16.43 54.72 -18.84
N ARG A 192 16.25 54.23 -20.07
CA ARG A 192 16.98 53.08 -20.62
C ARG A 192 18.44 53.41 -20.88
N THR A 193 18.72 54.54 -21.53
CA THR A 193 20.08 54.98 -21.87
C THR A 193 20.93 55.12 -20.61
N VAL A 194 20.44 55.79 -19.56
CA VAL A 194 21.23 56.01 -18.33
C VAL A 194 21.45 54.70 -17.57
N ARG A 195 20.45 53.79 -17.52
CA ARG A 195 20.51 52.55 -16.75
C ARG A 195 21.28 51.41 -17.44
N HIS A 196 21.20 51.30 -18.76
CA HIS A 196 21.78 50.20 -19.53
C HIS A 196 23.00 50.61 -20.37
N SER A 197 23.46 51.86 -20.25
CA SER A 197 24.72 52.27 -20.88
C SER A 197 25.89 51.52 -20.24
N SER A 198 26.41 50.52 -20.96
CA SER A 198 27.66 49.84 -20.61
C SER A 198 28.86 50.79 -20.57
N THR A 199 28.71 51.95 -21.21
CA THR A 199 29.75 52.97 -21.31
C THR A 199 29.52 54.15 -20.38
N CYS A 200 28.44 54.26 -19.59
CA CYS A 200 28.17 55.41 -18.70
C CYS A 200 28.40 56.83 -19.31
N LYS A 201 28.47 56.97 -20.64
CA LYS A 201 28.80 58.23 -21.31
C LYS A 201 27.54 59.07 -21.44
N VAL A 202 27.53 60.23 -20.78
CA VAL A 202 26.48 61.26 -20.91
C VAL A 202 27.20 62.58 -21.15
N THR A 203 27.08 63.11 -22.37
CA THR A 203 27.65 64.42 -22.71
C THR A 203 26.82 65.54 -22.10
N ASP A 204 27.37 66.76 -22.02
CA ASP A 204 26.61 67.94 -21.56
C ASP A 204 25.37 68.19 -22.43
N THR A 205 25.48 67.97 -23.74
CA THR A 205 24.37 68.06 -24.69
C THR A 205 23.29 67.02 -24.38
N ASP A 206 23.68 65.77 -24.12
CA ASP A 206 22.73 64.70 -23.74
C ASP A 206 22.02 65.07 -22.44
N LEU A 207 22.76 65.54 -21.43
CA LEU A 207 22.23 65.91 -20.13
C LEU A 207 21.22 67.05 -20.23
N GLN A 208 21.53 68.11 -21.00
CA GLN A 208 20.58 69.20 -21.24
C GLN A 208 19.33 68.70 -21.96
N GLY A 209 19.48 67.84 -22.98
CA GLY A 209 18.36 67.20 -23.66
C GLY A 209 17.48 66.37 -22.71
N MET A 210 18.09 65.70 -21.73
CA MET A 210 17.38 64.95 -20.69
C MET A 210 16.57 65.86 -19.78
N PHE A 211 17.16 66.95 -19.27
CA PHE A 211 16.45 67.92 -18.42
C PHE A 211 15.26 68.54 -19.13
N ILE A 212 15.43 68.95 -20.39
CA ILE A 212 14.34 69.51 -21.21
C ILE A 212 13.23 68.47 -21.35
N THR A 213 13.56 67.25 -21.74
CA THR A 213 12.56 66.19 -21.96
C THR A 213 11.79 65.83 -20.69
N LEU A 214 12.50 65.67 -19.56
CA LEU A 214 11.88 65.32 -18.27
C LEU A 214 11.03 66.48 -17.73
N THR A 215 11.47 67.72 -17.90
CA THR A 215 10.69 68.91 -17.50
C THR A 215 9.43 69.01 -18.34
N SER A 216 9.54 68.94 -19.68
CA SER A 216 8.41 68.92 -20.60
C SER A 216 7.41 67.80 -20.32
N LEU A 217 7.87 66.62 -19.90
CA LEU A 217 6.97 65.54 -19.50
C LEU A 217 6.08 65.95 -18.32
N LEU A 218 6.61 66.68 -17.35
CA LEU A 218 5.91 67.09 -16.15
C LEU A 218 5.07 68.36 -16.35
N THR A 219 5.47 69.26 -17.25
CA THR A 219 4.81 70.56 -17.48
C THR A 219 3.81 70.55 -18.64
N ASP A 220 4.08 69.81 -19.71
CA ASP A 220 3.33 69.93 -20.96
C ASP A 220 2.11 68.99 -21.00
N GLN A 221 1.97 68.13 -19.98
CA GLN A 221 0.85 67.20 -19.84
C GLN A 221 -0.16 67.78 -18.86
N ILE A 222 -1.38 68.06 -19.33
CA ILE A 222 -2.45 68.69 -18.52
C ILE A 222 -2.70 67.91 -17.22
N CYS A 223 -2.61 66.58 -17.26
CA CYS A 223 -2.81 65.73 -16.10
C CYS A 223 -1.69 65.82 -15.04
N LEU A 224 -0.49 66.24 -15.40
CA LEU A 224 0.66 66.38 -14.50
C LEU A 224 1.01 67.84 -14.18
N ALA A 225 0.68 68.79 -15.07
CA ALA A 225 1.04 70.20 -14.92
C ALA A 225 0.52 70.84 -13.62
N ASN A 226 -0.63 70.37 -13.14
CA ASN A 226 -1.27 70.82 -11.90
C ASN A 226 -1.02 69.90 -10.70
N ASP A 227 -0.28 68.79 -10.89
CA ASP A 227 0.03 67.87 -9.81
C ASP A 227 1.14 68.44 -8.92
N VAL A 228 0.92 68.40 -7.61
CA VAL A 228 1.84 68.99 -6.62
C VAL A 228 3.20 68.29 -6.64
N ALA A 229 3.22 66.97 -6.80
CA ALA A 229 4.46 66.20 -6.84
C ALA A 229 5.21 66.42 -8.16
N ALA A 230 4.49 66.57 -9.28
CA ALA A 230 5.09 66.93 -10.57
C ALA A 230 5.70 68.34 -10.56
N GLN A 231 4.99 69.34 -10.02
CA GLN A 231 5.53 70.70 -9.86
C GLN A 231 6.75 70.74 -8.95
N GLU A 232 6.74 69.97 -7.88
CA GLU A 232 7.90 69.85 -6.98
C GLU A 232 9.09 69.16 -7.64
N ALA A 233 8.83 68.13 -8.46
CA ALA A 233 9.86 67.50 -9.27
C ALA A 233 10.46 68.49 -10.29
N VAL A 234 9.64 69.33 -10.94
CA VAL A 234 10.12 70.40 -11.84
C VAL A 234 11.02 71.39 -11.11
N ARG A 235 10.65 71.85 -9.91
CA ARG A 235 11.51 72.74 -9.10
C ARG A 235 12.85 72.10 -8.77
N LYS A 236 12.85 70.82 -8.38
CA LYS A 236 14.07 70.05 -8.08
C LYS A 236 14.93 69.81 -9.32
N LEU A 237 14.32 69.57 -10.49
CA LEU A 237 15.04 69.44 -11.76
C LEU A 237 15.70 70.75 -12.16
N ALA A 238 14.99 71.88 -12.06
CA ALA A 238 15.55 73.20 -12.36
C ALA A 238 16.76 73.51 -11.45
N LYS A 239 16.64 73.21 -10.15
CA LYS A 239 17.75 73.34 -9.20
C LYS A 239 18.95 72.47 -9.60
N LEU A 240 18.71 71.18 -9.89
CA LEU A 240 19.77 70.24 -10.30
C LEU A 240 20.44 70.64 -11.63
N GLN A 241 19.71 71.30 -12.54
CA GLN A 241 20.21 71.78 -13.82
C GLN A 241 21.14 73.00 -13.64
N THR A 242 20.78 73.94 -12.75
CA THR A 242 21.57 75.15 -12.48
C THR A 242 22.76 74.90 -11.57
N ASP A 243 22.65 73.91 -10.69
CA ASP A 243 23.73 73.54 -9.79
C ASP A 243 24.88 72.95 -10.62
N VAL A 244 26.01 73.65 -10.71
CA VAL A 244 27.30 72.97 -10.91
C VAL A 244 27.35 71.98 -9.76
N LEU A 245 27.50 70.67 -10.01
CA LEU A 245 27.74 69.73 -8.92
C LEU A 245 29.13 70.04 -8.36
N LYS A 246 29.27 71.14 -7.62
CA LYS A 246 29.99 71.11 -6.38
C LYS A 246 29.02 70.47 -5.42
N LEU A 247 28.83 69.15 -5.57
CA LEU A 247 28.39 68.35 -4.44
C LEU A 247 29.34 68.76 -3.32
N THR A 248 28.88 69.59 -2.40
CA THR A 248 29.74 69.97 -1.29
C THR A 248 30.05 68.66 -0.58
N THR A 249 31.25 68.53 -0.03
CA THR A 249 31.62 67.35 0.76
C THR A 249 30.53 67.03 1.78
N GLU A 250 29.84 68.05 2.28
CA GLU A 250 28.71 67.99 3.20
C GLU A 250 27.43 67.35 2.62
N GLU A 251 27.05 67.62 1.37
CA GLU A 251 25.92 66.95 0.72
C GLU A 251 26.20 65.47 0.42
N ILE A 252 27.45 65.14 0.02
CA ILE A 252 27.90 63.75 -0.13
C ILE A 252 27.90 63.05 1.23
N ILE A 253 28.42 63.70 2.28
CA ILE A 253 28.41 63.18 3.64
C ILE A 253 26.97 62.93 4.10
N ASN A 254 26.05 63.88 3.89
CA ASN A 254 24.65 63.71 4.27
C ASN A 254 23.96 62.56 3.51
N LEU A 255 24.25 62.39 2.21
CA LEU A 255 23.76 61.24 1.42
C LEU A 255 24.37 59.92 1.89
N LEU A 256 25.67 59.90 2.20
CA LEU A 256 26.36 58.73 2.74
C LEU A 256 25.89 58.37 4.15
N GLU A 257 25.64 59.36 5.01
CA GLU A 257 25.07 59.16 6.35
C GLU A 257 23.63 58.68 6.28
N SER A 258 22.82 59.24 5.37
CA SER A 258 21.47 58.75 5.10
C SER A 258 21.49 57.30 4.61
N ALA A 259 22.39 56.97 3.68
CA ALA A 259 22.60 55.60 3.21
C ALA A 259 23.10 54.67 4.33
N ARG A 260 24.04 55.13 5.17
CA ARG A 260 24.58 54.39 6.31
C ARG A 260 23.52 54.14 7.39
N ASN A 261 22.66 55.12 7.67
CA ASN A 261 21.55 54.97 8.60
C ASN A 261 20.48 54.01 8.06
N LYS A 262 20.22 54.02 6.75
CA LYS A 262 19.38 53.00 6.09
C LYS A 262 20.04 51.62 6.18
N LEU A 263 21.36 51.52 6.01
CA LEU A 263 22.10 50.26 6.15
C LEU A 263 22.02 49.71 7.58
N LYS A 264 22.19 50.56 8.61
CA LYS A 264 22.02 50.17 10.02
C LYS A 264 20.61 49.65 10.32
N LYS A 265 19.57 50.25 9.69
CA LYS A 265 18.19 49.73 9.79
C LYS A 265 18.09 48.35 9.16
N VAL A 266 18.76 48.12 8.03
CA VAL A 266 18.82 46.79 7.39
C VAL A 266 19.53 45.78 8.29
N ASP A 267 20.64 46.16 8.94
CA ASP A 267 21.35 45.29 9.89
C ASP A 267 20.45 44.92 11.07
N HIS A 268 19.76 45.89 11.66
CA HIS A 268 18.82 45.66 12.76
C HIS A 268 17.62 44.80 12.33
N ILE A 269 17.09 45.00 11.11
CA ILE A 269 16.06 44.13 10.54
C ILE A 269 16.60 42.71 10.36
N THR A 270 17.84 42.55 9.91
CA THR A 270 18.48 41.25 9.72
C THR A 270 18.65 40.51 11.04
N GLU A 271 19.05 41.21 12.11
CA GLU A 271 19.16 40.66 13.45
C GLU A 271 17.80 40.22 14.01
N ASN A 272 16.75 41.04 13.83
CA ASN A 272 15.38 40.68 14.23
C ASN A 272 14.85 39.48 13.44
N ILE A 273 15.12 39.39 12.12
CA ILE A 273 14.77 38.24 11.30
C ILE A 273 15.49 36.99 11.79
N THR A 274 16.79 37.10 12.12
CA THR A 274 17.58 35.97 12.60
C THR A 274 17.02 35.45 13.92
N LYS A 275 16.70 36.35 14.86
CA LYS A 275 16.04 35.99 16.13
C LYS A 275 14.69 35.32 15.90
N ALA A 276 13.86 35.86 15.01
CA ALA A 276 12.57 35.25 14.66
C ALA A 276 12.73 33.86 14.03
N MET A 277 13.76 33.66 13.20
CA MET A 277 14.09 32.36 12.61
C MET A 277 14.52 31.34 13.68
N ASP A 278 15.31 31.75 14.67
CA ASP A 278 15.71 30.88 15.78
C ASP A 278 14.52 30.50 16.67
N GLU A 279 13.63 31.45 16.97
CA GLU A 279 12.37 31.19 17.68
C GLU A 279 11.47 30.22 16.90
N MET A 280 11.34 30.41 15.58
CA MET A 280 10.61 29.47 14.71
C MET A 280 11.26 28.09 14.69
N ARG A 281 12.60 28.00 14.67
CA ARG A 281 13.32 26.72 14.72
C ARG A 281 13.02 25.96 16.02
N ILE A 282 13.03 26.66 17.17
CA ILE A 282 12.67 26.06 18.46
C ILE A 282 11.22 25.58 18.45
N TYR A 283 10.30 26.38 17.92
CA TYR A 283 8.89 26.01 17.80
C TYR A 283 8.68 24.75 16.94
N ILE A 284 9.36 24.66 15.79
CA ILE A 284 9.31 23.48 14.90
C ILE A 284 9.84 22.23 15.63
N GLU A 285 10.94 22.34 16.36
CA GLU A 285 11.52 21.21 17.09
C GLU A 285 10.59 20.71 18.19
N ASN A 286 9.88 21.60 18.89
CA ASN A 286 8.86 21.22 19.85
C ASN A 286 7.67 20.51 19.18
N CYS A 287 7.15 21.05 18.08
CA CYS A 287 6.08 20.40 17.32
C CYS A 287 6.48 18.99 16.84
N ARG A 288 7.74 18.81 16.45
CA ARG A 288 8.29 17.52 16.04
C ARG A 288 8.33 16.52 17.20
N LYS A 289 8.72 16.95 18.40
CA LYS A 289 8.70 16.11 19.60
C LYS A 289 7.28 15.66 19.95
N ASP A 290 6.32 16.58 19.91
CA ASP A 290 4.91 16.27 20.18
C ASP A 290 4.35 15.28 19.16
N LEU A 291 4.67 15.49 17.87
CA LEU A 291 4.27 14.58 16.79
C LEU A 291 4.86 13.17 16.97
N ASN A 292 6.14 13.07 17.36
CA ASN A 292 6.77 11.79 17.63
C ASN A 292 6.13 11.09 18.84
N ALA A 293 5.87 11.82 19.93
CA ALA A 293 5.19 11.27 21.11
C ALA A 293 3.78 10.76 20.77
N HIS A 294 3.02 11.51 19.96
CA HIS A 294 1.72 11.06 19.47
C HIS A 294 1.84 9.82 18.57
N THR A 295 2.85 9.78 17.70
CA THR A 295 3.11 8.64 16.82
C THR A 295 3.42 7.38 17.62
N ASP A 296 4.27 7.49 18.64
CA ASP A 296 4.63 6.36 19.50
C ASP A 296 3.43 5.89 20.34
N LYS A 297 2.60 6.82 20.83
CA LYS A 297 1.34 6.48 21.49
C LYS A 297 0.40 5.69 20.55
N CYS A 298 0.21 6.15 19.32
CA CYS A 298 -0.61 5.44 18.33
C CYS A 298 -0.05 4.06 17.98
N LYS A 299 1.29 3.90 17.93
CA LYS A 299 1.91 2.58 17.73
C LYS A 299 1.62 1.64 18.89
N MET A 300 1.74 2.11 20.13
CA MET A 300 1.42 1.29 21.30
C MET A 300 -0.05 0.84 21.30
N GLU A 301 -0.98 1.75 21.00
CA GLU A 301 -2.41 1.43 20.89
C GLU A 301 -2.67 0.43 19.76
N LEU A 302 -1.99 0.57 18.62
CA LEU A 302 -2.08 -0.37 17.50
C LEU A 302 -1.53 -1.75 17.87
N ASP A 303 -0.38 -1.83 18.54
CA ASP A 303 0.24 -3.08 18.96
C ASP A 303 -0.63 -3.81 20.00
N GLU A 304 -1.25 -3.07 20.93
CA GLU A 304 -2.22 -3.62 21.87
C GLU A 304 -3.44 -4.19 21.14
N HIS A 305 -3.96 -3.47 20.16
CA HIS A 305 -5.10 -3.92 19.36
C HIS A 305 -4.74 -5.16 18.52
N ILE A 306 -3.55 -5.21 17.92
CA ILE A 306 -3.02 -6.37 17.19
C ILE A 306 -2.90 -7.57 18.14
N SER A 307 -2.38 -7.38 19.35
CA SER A 307 -2.26 -8.44 20.36
C SER A 307 -3.62 -9.01 20.75
N LYS A 308 -4.63 -8.14 20.94
CA LYS A 308 -6.01 -8.52 21.24
C LYS A 308 -6.65 -9.30 20.09
N CYS A 309 -6.47 -8.85 18.84
CA CYS A 309 -6.94 -9.54 17.65
C CYS A 309 -6.26 -10.91 17.47
N LYS A 310 -4.94 -11.03 17.71
CA LYS A 310 -4.22 -12.31 17.66
C LYS A 310 -4.78 -13.33 18.64
N LYS A 311 -4.99 -12.92 19.90
CA LYS A 311 -5.61 -13.80 20.92
C LYS A 311 -7.00 -14.28 20.53
N GLN A 312 -7.81 -13.43 19.90
CA GLN A 312 -9.13 -13.81 19.38
C GLN A 312 -9.04 -14.74 18.16
N LEU A 313 -8.05 -14.52 17.29
CA LEU A 313 -7.81 -15.36 16.11
C LEU A 313 -7.29 -16.75 16.48
N ASP A 314 -6.41 -16.84 17.48
CA ASP A 314 -5.85 -18.10 17.98
C ASP A 314 -6.94 -18.96 18.65
N GLY A 315 -7.88 -18.33 19.37
CA GLY A 315 -9.05 -19.01 19.94
C GLY A 315 -10.01 -19.55 18.86
N HIS A 316 -10.22 -18.81 17.77
CA HIS A 316 -11.05 -19.30 16.65
C HIS A 316 -10.37 -20.37 15.79
N ARG A 317 -9.04 -20.31 15.64
CA ARG A 317 -8.26 -21.32 14.88
C ARG A 317 -8.21 -22.67 15.57
N GLN A 318 -8.10 -22.72 16.89
CA GLN A 318 -8.07 -23.99 17.63
C GLN A 318 -9.41 -24.73 17.52
N MET A 319 -10.54 -24.05 17.70
CA MET A 319 -11.87 -24.67 17.52
C MET A 319 -12.13 -25.14 16.08
N SER A 320 -11.70 -24.38 15.06
CA SER A 320 -11.95 -24.74 13.65
C SER A 320 -11.10 -25.90 13.16
N ALA A 321 -9.84 -26.01 13.61
CA ALA A 321 -8.93 -27.09 13.22
C ALA A 321 -9.29 -28.44 13.87
N GLU A 322 -9.83 -28.41 15.09
CA GLU A 322 -10.26 -29.61 15.81
C GLU A 322 -11.52 -30.23 15.17
N THR A 323 -12.46 -29.41 14.69
CA THR A 323 -13.62 -29.88 13.91
C THR A 323 -13.26 -30.45 12.53
N ASP A 324 -12.25 -29.89 11.85
CA ASP A 324 -11.84 -30.32 10.51
C ASP A 324 -11.07 -31.67 10.56
N TYR A 325 -10.25 -31.86 11.60
CA TYR A 325 -9.57 -33.13 11.86
C TYR A 325 -10.55 -34.25 12.21
N ASP A 326 -11.52 -33.98 13.09
CA ASP A 326 -12.51 -34.99 13.50
C ASP A 326 -13.38 -35.46 12.32
N GLU A 327 -13.79 -34.53 11.45
CA GLU A 327 -14.55 -34.88 10.24
C GLU A 327 -13.72 -35.69 9.23
N SER A 328 -12.45 -35.32 9.04
CA SER A 328 -11.52 -36.08 8.19
C SER A 328 -11.29 -37.51 8.71
N CYS A 329 -11.14 -37.68 10.03
CA CYS A 329 -11.02 -38.98 10.68
C CYS A 329 -12.28 -39.84 10.51
N LYS A 330 -13.47 -39.24 10.63
CA LYS A 330 -14.75 -39.92 10.37
C LYS A 330 -14.86 -40.38 8.92
N ASP A 331 -14.50 -39.53 7.97
CA ASP A 331 -14.51 -39.87 6.54
C ASP A 331 -13.57 -41.04 6.24
N PHE A 332 -12.32 -40.96 6.74
CA PHE A 332 -11.33 -42.03 6.59
C PHE A 332 -11.85 -43.36 7.14
N ARG A 333 -12.40 -43.36 8.37
CA ARG A 333 -12.95 -44.56 9.01
C ARG A 333 -14.08 -45.16 8.17
N ARG A 334 -15.02 -44.33 7.74
CA ARG A 334 -16.19 -44.74 6.95
C ARG A 334 -15.78 -45.40 5.63
N ARG A 335 -14.81 -44.83 4.92
CA ARG A 335 -14.31 -45.41 3.65
C ARG A 335 -13.57 -46.73 3.88
N LEU A 336 -12.80 -46.83 4.96
CA LEU A 336 -12.12 -48.08 5.33
C LEU A 336 -13.12 -49.20 5.69
N MET A 337 -14.19 -48.87 6.42
CA MET A 337 -15.27 -49.82 6.71
C MET A 337 -15.95 -50.32 5.43
N ALA A 338 -16.22 -49.42 4.47
CA ALA A 338 -16.80 -49.78 3.17
C ALA A 338 -15.84 -50.67 2.35
N HIS A 339 -14.54 -50.40 2.37
CA HIS A 339 -13.54 -51.24 1.73
C HIS A 339 -13.55 -52.67 2.30
N TYR A 340 -13.69 -52.82 3.62
CA TYR A 340 -13.75 -54.14 4.25
C TYR A 340 -15.07 -54.88 4.03
N ASP A 341 -16.19 -54.16 3.92
CA ASP A 341 -17.45 -54.77 3.53
C ASP A 341 -17.34 -55.41 2.13
N ASP A 342 -16.68 -54.72 1.19
CA ASP A 342 -16.49 -55.23 -0.18
C ASP A 342 -15.46 -56.37 -0.26
N THR A 343 -14.32 -56.23 0.42
CA THR A 343 -13.15 -57.12 0.23
C THR A 343 -13.01 -58.25 1.24
N SER A 344 -13.45 -58.04 2.48
CA SER A 344 -13.16 -58.95 3.61
C SER A 344 -14.40 -59.70 4.10
N SER A 345 -15.60 -59.22 3.75
CA SER A 345 -16.86 -59.87 4.17
C SER A 345 -17.27 -61.01 3.26
N ASN A 346 -16.73 -61.11 2.04
CA ASN A 346 -16.97 -62.23 1.13
C ASN A 346 -15.82 -63.23 1.23
N ILE A 347 -16.15 -64.46 1.63
CA ILE A 347 -15.17 -65.54 1.76
C ILE A 347 -15.28 -66.46 0.55
N PRO A 348 -14.20 -66.61 -0.25
CA PRO A 348 -14.23 -67.52 -1.38
C PRO A 348 -14.22 -68.96 -0.90
N LEU A 349 -15.29 -69.71 -1.21
CA LEU A 349 -15.39 -71.13 -0.90
C LEU A 349 -14.67 -72.01 -1.93
N SER A 350 -14.36 -71.45 -3.10
CA SER A 350 -13.64 -72.11 -4.18
C SER A 350 -12.76 -71.11 -4.92
N ASN A 351 -11.50 -71.46 -5.16
CA ASN A 351 -10.60 -70.66 -6.00
C ASN A 351 -10.96 -70.74 -7.50
N LEU A 352 -11.92 -71.60 -7.88
CA LEU A 352 -12.30 -71.85 -9.27
C LEU A 352 -13.67 -71.27 -9.64
N ASP A 353 -14.49 -70.90 -8.65
CA ASP A 353 -15.85 -70.42 -8.89
C ASP A 353 -16.25 -69.37 -7.84
N GLN A 354 -16.16 -68.10 -8.24
CA GLN A 354 -16.55 -66.94 -7.43
C GLN A 354 -18.07 -66.85 -7.18
N SER A 355 -18.90 -67.61 -7.91
CA SER A 355 -20.34 -67.66 -7.63
C SER A 355 -20.69 -68.40 -6.34
N LEU A 356 -19.70 -69.09 -5.76
CA LEU A 356 -19.81 -69.78 -4.47
C LEU A 356 -19.36 -68.92 -3.28
N ASP A 357 -18.93 -67.68 -3.52
CA ASP A 357 -18.53 -66.76 -2.45
C ASP A 357 -19.73 -66.51 -1.54
N LYS A 358 -19.50 -66.64 -0.23
CA LYS A 358 -20.53 -66.40 0.79
C LYS A 358 -20.11 -65.29 1.72
N ARG A 359 -21.09 -64.54 2.24
CA ARG A 359 -20.82 -63.57 3.29
C ARG A 359 -20.35 -64.30 4.54
N ILE A 360 -19.38 -63.72 5.24
CA ILE A 360 -18.77 -64.31 6.42
C ILE A 360 -19.80 -64.57 7.52
N GLU A 361 -20.76 -63.66 7.69
CA GLU A 361 -21.89 -63.80 8.62
C GLU A 361 -22.75 -65.04 8.39
N ASP A 362 -22.81 -65.55 7.15
CA ASP A 362 -23.62 -66.74 6.81
C ASP A 362 -22.92 -68.06 7.10
N ILE A 363 -21.59 -68.04 7.23
CA ILE A 363 -20.76 -69.25 7.29
C ILE A 363 -19.85 -69.32 8.52
N TYR A 364 -19.68 -68.21 9.23
CA TYR A 364 -18.77 -68.15 10.36
C TYR A 364 -19.30 -69.00 11.52
N ALA A 365 -18.45 -69.90 12.00
CA ALA A 365 -18.68 -70.65 13.22
C ALA A 365 -17.52 -70.38 14.16
N THR A 366 -17.84 -70.12 15.44
CA THR A 366 -16.84 -69.73 16.43
C THR A 366 -15.80 -70.85 16.62
N PRO A 367 -14.51 -70.56 16.38
CA PRO A 367 -13.47 -71.55 16.58
C PRO A 367 -13.10 -71.68 18.07
N ASN A 368 -12.52 -72.82 18.44
CA ASN A 368 -11.87 -72.95 19.74
C ASN A 368 -10.51 -72.27 19.68
N ILE A 369 -10.33 -71.31 20.60
CA ILE A 369 -9.07 -70.60 20.78
C ILE A 369 -8.62 -70.82 22.22
N HIS A 370 -7.36 -71.17 22.40
CA HIS A 370 -6.74 -71.37 23.72
C HIS A 370 -5.58 -70.40 23.91
N ARG A 371 -5.42 -69.88 25.13
CA ARG A 371 -4.20 -69.16 25.50
C ARG A 371 -3.06 -70.15 25.66
N ILE A 372 -1.87 -69.78 25.19
CA ILE A 372 -0.65 -70.57 25.35
C ILE A 372 0.27 -69.87 26.34
N GLN A 373 0.60 -70.56 27.42
CA GLN A 373 1.65 -70.14 28.35
C GLN A 373 2.97 -70.79 27.96
N ILE A 374 4.02 -69.98 27.87
CA ILE A 374 5.37 -70.46 27.61
C ILE A 374 6.11 -70.55 28.95
N GLN A 375 6.50 -71.76 29.34
CA GLN A 375 7.27 -72.00 30.55
C GLN A 375 8.75 -71.62 30.37
N LYS A 376 9.47 -71.49 31.50
CA LYS A 376 10.90 -71.12 31.51
C LYS A 376 11.81 -72.12 30.77
N ASP A 377 11.37 -73.36 30.61
CA ASP A 377 12.04 -74.43 29.86
C ASP A 377 11.68 -74.43 28.35
N GLY A 378 10.90 -73.45 27.89
CA GLY A 378 10.43 -73.33 26.50
C GLY A 378 9.20 -74.17 26.18
N LYS A 379 8.68 -74.96 27.13
CA LYS A 379 7.48 -75.77 26.92
C LYS A 379 6.24 -74.88 26.80
N ARG A 380 5.44 -75.13 25.75
CA ARG A 380 4.16 -74.45 25.52
C ARG A 380 3.02 -75.26 26.15
N ILE A 381 2.23 -74.63 27.00
CA ILE A 381 1.10 -75.25 27.70
C ILE A 381 -0.18 -74.51 27.31
N LYS A 382 -1.18 -75.27 26.86
CA LYS A 382 -2.53 -74.74 26.63
C LYS A 382 -3.19 -74.44 27.97
N GLN A 383 -3.67 -73.22 28.10
CA GLN A 383 -4.43 -72.73 29.23
C GLN A 383 -5.93 -72.75 28.91
N GLU A 384 -6.68 -71.93 29.63
CA GLU A 384 -8.11 -71.72 29.44
C GLU A 384 -8.48 -71.36 28.00
N GLN A 385 -9.71 -71.73 27.66
CA GLN A 385 -10.33 -71.36 26.41
C GLN A 385 -10.67 -69.87 26.42
N VAL A 386 -10.34 -69.20 25.33
CA VAL A 386 -10.68 -67.80 25.04
C VAL A 386 -12.09 -67.78 24.47
N LEU A 387 -12.99 -67.02 25.11
CA LEU A 387 -14.42 -67.01 24.77
C LEU A 387 -14.89 -65.67 24.19
N THR A 388 -14.14 -64.59 24.43
CA THR A 388 -14.51 -63.23 24.04
C THR A 388 -13.34 -62.45 23.44
N TYR A 389 -13.65 -61.33 22.76
CA TYR A 389 -12.61 -60.41 22.28
C TYR A 389 -11.88 -59.74 23.44
N THR A 390 -12.54 -59.54 24.59
CA THR A 390 -11.89 -59.02 25.80
C THR A 390 -10.74 -59.94 26.24
N ASP A 391 -10.94 -61.26 26.21
CA ASP A 391 -9.91 -62.25 26.58
C ASP A 391 -8.68 -62.22 25.64
N ILE A 392 -8.87 -61.76 24.40
CA ILE A 392 -7.81 -61.60 23.41
C ILE A 392 -7.06 -60.28 23.63
N PHE A 393 -7.79 -59.18 23.75
CA PHE A 393 -7.22 -57.84 23.73
C PHE A 393 -6.84 -57.30 25.12
N TYR A 394 -7.26 -57.96 26.21
CA TYR A 394 -6.96 -57.54 27.57
C TYR A 394 -6.56 -58.71 28.46
N THR A 395 -5.63 -58.47 29.38
CA THR A 395 -5.24 -59.39 30.44
C THR A 395 -5.22 -58.63 31.75
N ASP A 396 -5.97 -59.09 32.75
CA ASP A 396 -6.05 -58.43 34.07
C ASP A 396 -6.41 -56.93 33.98
N GLY A 397 -7.17 -56.54 32.96
CA GLY A 397 -7.57 -55.15 32.68
C GLY A 397 -6.57 -54.35 31.82
N GLU A 398 -5.37 -54.87 31.58
CA GLU A 398 -4.34 -54.21 30.77
C GLU A 398 -4.43 -54.62 29.29
N PRO A 399 -4.21 -53.71 28.33
CA PRO A 399 -4.30 -54.01 26.90
C PRO A 399 -3.13 -54.87 26.43
N ASN A 400 -3.43 -55.97 25.76
CA ASN A 400 -2.47 -56.75 25.00
C ASN A 400 -2.15 -56.01 23.70
N ARG A 401 -0.87 -55.72 23.45
CA ARG A 401 -0.40 -54.93 22.29
C ARG A 401 0.27 -55.78 21.25
N ARG A 402 0.92 -56.88 21.65
CA ARG A 402 1.57 -57.83 20.73
C ARG A 402 0.93 -59.20 20.89
N ILE A 403 -0.06 -59.45 20.05
CA ILE A 403 -0.89 -60.64 20.05
C ILE A 403 -0.48 -61.55 18.90
N TYR A 404 -0.26 -62.83 19.20
CA TYR A 404 0.04 -63.83 18.19
C TYR A 404 -1.02 -64.93 18.20
N LEU A 405 -1.60 -65.21 17.04
CA LEU A 405 -2.57 -66.29 16.83
C LEU A 405 -1.95 -67.37 15.93
N GLN A 406 -1.62 -68.51 16.52
CA GLN A 406 -1.04 -69.65 15.81
C GLN A 406 -2.08 -70.74 15.53
N GLY A 407 -1.84 -71.56 14.52
CA GLY A 407 -2.64 -72.75 14.27
C GLY A 407 -2.20 -73.47 13.00
N GLU A 408 -2.54 -74.75 12.88
CA GLU A 408 -2.22 -75.55 11.70
C GLU A 408 -2.89 -75.03 10.42
N PRO A 409 -2.42 -75.40 9.22
CA PRO A 409 -3.12 -75.08 7.97
C PRO A 409 -4.58 -75.53 8.02
N GLY A 410 -5.51 -74.67 7.59
CA GLY A 410 -6.95 -74.98 7.61
C GLY A 410 -7.66 -74.78 8.96
N SER A 411 -6.96 -74.41 10.04
CA SER A 411 -7.56 -74.13 11.36
C SER A 411 -8.51 -72.92 11.41
N GLY A 412 -8.60 -72.13 10.35
CA GLY A 412 -9.49 -70.96 10.28
C GLY A 412 -8.88 -69.62 10.71
N LYS A 413 -7.54 -69.49 10.79
CA LYS A 413 -6.85 -68.22 11.12
C LYS A 413 -7.29 -67.03 10.26
N SER A 414 -7.26 -67.18 8.94
CA SER A 414 -7.62 -66.11 7.99
C SER A 414 -9.11 -65.76 8.11
N THR A 415 -9.97 -66.77 8.28
CA THR A 415 -11.41 -66.60 8.52
C THR A 415 -11.68 -65.89 9.85
N PHE A 416 -10.93 -66.19 10.91
CA PHE A 416 -11.01 -65.47 12.18
C PHE A 416 -10.64 -63.99 12.02
N SER A 417 -9.53 -63.69 11.34
CA SER A 417 -9.13 -62.31 11.04
C SER A 417 -10.18 -61.56 10.20
N ALA A 418 -10.72 -62.20 9.16
CA ALA A 418 -11.77 -61.61 8.34
C ALA A 418 -13.04 -61.32 9.16
N ASN A 419 -13.41 -62.22 10.08
CA ASN A 419 -14.57 -62.02 10.95
C ASN A 419 -14.34 -60.88 11.94
N LEU A 420 -13.13 -60.76 12.47
CA LEU A 420 -12.72 -59.64 13.33
C LEU A 420 -12.83 -58.29 12.59
N VAL A 421 -12.38 -58.24 11.33
CA VAL A 421 -12.50 -57.07 10.45
C VAL A 421 -13.97 -56.73 10.18
N HIS A 422 -14.77 -57.75 9.85
CA HIS A 422 -16.20 -57.60 9.59
C HIS A 422 -16.97 -57.07 10.82
N ASN A 423 -16.72 -57.64 12.00
CA ASN A 423 -17.34 -57.18 13.25
C ASN A 423 -16.93 -55.75 13.61
N TRP A 424 -15.71 -55.33 13.28
CA TRP A 424 -15.30 -53.94 13.41
C TRP A 424 -16.04 -53.01 12.44
N SER A 425 -16.20 -53.42 11.17
CA SER A 425 -16.88 -52.60 10.16
C SER A 425 -18.40 -52.55 10.31
N HIS A 426 -19.04 -53.50 11.01
CA HIS A 426 -20.49 -53.56 11.19
C HIS A 426 -20.97 -53.31 12.63
N GLY A 427 -20.06 -53.24 13.61
CA GLY A 427 -20.42 -53.21 15.03
C GLY A 427 -21.25 -52.02 15.51
N ILE A 428 -21.37 -50.94 14.73
CA ILE A 428 -22.26 -49.82 15.03
C ILE A 428 -23.74 -50.18 14.75
N GLN A 429 -24.02 -51.03 13.74
CA GLN A 429 -25.40 -51.40 13.37
C GLN A 429 -25.99 -52.50 14.27
N LEU A 430 -25.15 -53.40 14.80
CA LEU A 430 -25.57 -54.54 15.63
C LEU A 430 -26.15 -54.16 17.01
N THR A 431 -25.95 -52.93 17.48
CA THR A 431 -26.51 -52.46 18.77
C THR A 431 -28.02 -52.17 18.73
N SER A 432 -28.64 -52.21 17.56
CA SER A 432 -30.06 -51.89 17.34
C SER A 432 -30.95 -53.08 16.96
N ALA A 433 -30.37 -54.28 16.77
CA ALA A 433 -31.11 -55.49 16.43
C ALA A 433 -31.17 -56.46 17.63
N THR A 434 -32.36 -57.01 17.88
CA THR A 434 -32.65 -58.03 18.90
C THR A 434 -31.64 -59.18 18.86
N PRO A 435 -31.09 -59.64 20.00
CA PRO A 435 -30.04 -60.65 20.02
C PRO A 435 -30.60 -61.99 19.52
N SER A 436 -30.12 -62.42 18.35
CA SER A 436 -30.41 -63.73 17.77
C SER A 436 -29.18 -64.62 17.94
N LYS A 437 -29.31 -65.63 18.81
CA LYS A 437 -28.36 -66.72 19.11
C LYS A 437 -26.98 -66.25 19.61
N THR A 438 -26.77 -66.41 20.91
CA THR A 438 -25.50 -66.22 21.62
C THR A 438 -24.40 -67.09 20.99
N THR A 439 -23.44 -66.45 20.33
CA THR A 439 -22.21 -67.07 19.87
C THR A 439 -21.03 -66.57 20.72
N ALA A 440 -20.00 -67.38 20.91
CA ALA A 440 -18.77 -66.87 21.53
C ALA A 440 -18.15 -65.80 20.60
N PHE A 441 -17.60 -64.73 21.19
CA PHE A 441 -17.22 -63.44 20.55
C PHE A 441 -18.32 -62.38 20.31
N ASP A 442 -19.44 -62.40 21.04
CA ASP A 442 -20.51 -61.38 20.93
C ASP A 442 -20.18 -60.01 21.57
N ASP A 443 -19.02 -59.85 22.25
CA ASP A 443 -18.56 -58.55 22.76
C ASP A 443 -17.94 -57.70 21.63
N VAL A 444 -18.80 -57.25 20.73
CA VAL A 444 -18.45 -56.27 19.68
C VAL A 444 -18.01 -54.94 20.31
N SER A 445 -18.45 -54.63 21.53
CA SER A 445 -18.11 -53.39 22.24
C SER A 445 -16.60 -53.24 22.46
N THR A 446 -15.91 -54.35 22.70
CA THR A 446 -14.45 -54.35 22.85
C THR A 446 -13.72 -54.08 21.53
N ILE A 447 -14.19 -54.63 20.42
CA ILE A 447 -13.61 -54.31 19.10
C ILE A 447 -13.82 -52.84 18.75
N GLN A 448 -14.98 -52.28 19.10
CA GLN A 448 -15.30 -50.88 18.80
C GLN A 448 -14.45 -49.88 19.61
N LYS A 449 -13.70 -50.32 20.63
CA LYS A 449 -12.68 -49.49 21.31
C LYS A 449 -11.53 -49.11 20.37
N PHE A 450 -11.27 -49.91 19.33
CA PHE A 450 -10.32 -49.54 18.29
C PHE A 450 -10.98 -48.54 17.34
N LYS A 451 -10.48 -47.30 17.34
CA LYS A 451 -10.98 -46.24 16.46
C LYS A 451 -10.64 -46.54 14.99
N PHE A 452 -9.55 -47.22 14.74
CA PHE A 452 -9.16 -47.69 13.40
C PHE A 452 -8.65 -49.12 13.44
N LEU A 453 -8.97 -49.89 12.39
CA LEU A 453 -8.47 -51.24 12.17
C LEU A 453 -7.80 -51.29 10.81
N PHE A 454 -6.56 -51.77 10.74
CA PHE A 454 -5.80 -51.94 9.51
C PHE A 454 -5.47 -53.42 9.29
N PHE A 455 -6.13 -54.03 8.32
CA PHE A 455 -5.91 -55.42 7.90
C PHE A 455 -4.94 -55.48 6.71
N VAL A 456 -3.83 -56.19 6.87
CA VAL A 456 -2.86 -56.43 5.80
C VAL A 456 -2.53 -57.92 5.66
N THR A 457 -2.46 -58.39 4.41
CA THR A 457 -2.00 -59.74 4.07
C THR A 457 -0.48 -59.70 3.86
N LEU A 458 0.25 -60.49 4.62
CA LEU A 458 1.71 -60.51 4.50
C LEU A 458 2.17 -61.28 3.26
N ARG A 459 1.31 -62.12 2.69
CA ARG A 459 1.50 -62.73 1.36
C ARG A 459 1.67 -61.67 0.27
N ASP A 460 0.87 -60.61 0.32
CA ASP A 460 0.88 -59.54 -0.69
C ASP A 460 1.88 -58.42 -0.39
N SER A 461 2.78 -58.65 0.56
CA SER A 461 3.82 -57.69 0.94
C SER A 461 4.80 -57.36 -0.19
N ARG A 462 4.96 -58.24 -1.20
CA ARG A 462 5.89 -58.08 -2.34
C ARG A 462 7.31 -57.66 -1.91
N GLY A 463 7.81 -58.24 -0.81
CA GLY A 463 9.13 -57.94 -0.27
C GLY A 463 9.23 -56.63 0.51
N GLN A 464 8.12 -56.03 0.94
CA GLN A 464 8.16 -54.89 1.86
C GLN A 464 8.56 -55.35 3.26
N ALA A 465 9.44 -54.57 3.91
CA ALA A 465 9.83 -54.78 5.30
C ALA A 465 9.00 -53.98 6.30
N ASP A 466 8.26 -52.96 5.86
CA ASP A 466 7.54 -52.02 6.72
C ASP A 466 6.04 -52.13 6.52
N VAL A 467 5.33 -52.42 7.60
CA VAL A 467 3.87 -52.56 7.64
C VAL A 467 3.17 -51.27 7.25
N THR A 468 3.76 -50.11 7.53
CA THR A 468 3.23 -48.81 7.13
C THR A 468 3.09 -48.71 5.61
N GLN A 469 4.11 -49.15 4.89
CA GLN A 469 4.09 -49.20 3.43
C GLN A 469 3.18 -50.30 2.89
N MET A 470 2.94 -51.37 3.66
CA MET A 470 1.95 -52.39 3.30
C MET A 470 0.53 -51.83 3.42
N ILE A 471 0.21 -51.15 4.53
CA ILE A 471 -1.08 -50.46 4.74
C ILE A 471 -1.30 -49.43 3.64
N LYS A 472 -0.27 -48.64 3.30
CA LYS A 472 -0.36 -47.68 2.20
C LYS A 472 -0.79 -48.36 0.89
N LYS A 473 -0.09 -49.41 0.47
CA LYS A 473 -0.34 -50.05 -0.82
C LYS A 473 -1.63 -50.87 -0.85
N GLN A 474 -1.93 -51.60 0.22
CA GLN A 474 -3.04 -52.54 0.26
C GLN A 474 -4.36 -51.88 0.64
N LEU A 475 -4.34 -50.79 1.42
CA LEU A 475 -5.54 -50.12 1.91
C LEU A 475 -5.66 -48.70 1.36
N ILE A 476 -4.64 -47.85 1.49
CA ILE A 476 -4.79 -46.42 1.10
C ILE A 476 -4.87 -46.27 -0.42
N ASP A 477 -3.95 -46.89 -1.15
CA ASP A 477 -3.88 -46.77 -2.60
C ASP A 477 -5.08 -47.46 -3.30
N THR A 478 -5.70 -48.44 -2.64
CA THR A 478 -6.87 -49.18 -3.14
C THR A 478 -8.20 -48.54 -2.76
N THR A 479 -8.29 -47.87 -1.60
CA THR A 479 -9.53 -47.29 -1.07
C THR A 479 -9.74 -45.84 -1.53
N PHE A 480 -8.66 -45.08 -1.76
CA PHE A 480 -8.72 -43.64 -2.01
C PHE A 480 -8.22 -43.28 -3.41
N SER A 481 -8.79 -42.21 -3.98
CA SER A 481 -8.46 -41.73 -5.32
C SER A 481 -7.03 -41.17 -5.39
N GLU A 482 -6.41 -41.17 -6.57
CA GLU A 482 -5.01 -40.75 -6.74
C GLU A 482 -4.74 -39.34 -6.20
N ASP A 483 -5.67 -38.42 -6.40
CA ASP A 483 -5.57 -37.03 -5.97
C ASP A 483 -5.63 -36.88 -4.43
N GLU A 484 -6.28 -37.82 -3.72
CA GLU A 484 -6.45 -37.78 -2.27
C GLU A 484 -5.31 -38.49 -1.51
N ARG A 485 -4.62 -39.46 -2.14
CA ARG A 485 -3.67 -40.38 -1.48
C ARG A 485 -2.61 -39.68 -0.64
N ALA A 486 -2.08 -38.55 -1.09
CA ALA A 486 -1.01 -37.84 -0.38
C ALA A 486 -1.50 -37.26 0.95
N ASP A 487 -2.69 -36.67 0.98
CA ASP A 487 -3.25 -36.06 2.18
C ASP A 487 -3.87 -37.11 3.12
N VAL A 488 -4.49 -38.13 2.55
CA VAL A 488 -4.96 -39.32 3.28
C VAL A 488 -3.81 -40.05 3.96
N TYR A 489 -2.64 -40.18 3.29
CA TYR A 489 -1.47 -40.81 3.91
C TYR A 489 -0.95 -39.99 5.10
N LYS A 490 -0.94 -38.66 5.01
CA LYS A 490 -0.59 -37.79 6.15
C LYS A 490 -1.56 -37.98 7.31
N LEU A 491 -2.86 -38.00 7.02
CA LEU A 491 -3.91 -38.25 8.01
C LEU A 491 -3.73 -39.62 8.67
N PHE A 492 -3.45 -40.67 7.88
CA PHE A 492 -3.16 -42.01 8.40
C PHE A 492 -1.96 -42.02 9.35
N VAL A 493 -0.85 -41.37 8.99
CA VAL A 493 0.32 -41.26 9.88
C VAL A 493 -0.05 -40.54 11.18
N GLN A 494 -0.90 -39.51 11.12
CA GLN A 494 -1.40 -38.84 12.32
C GLN A 494 -2.30 -39.76 13.16
N ILE A 495 -3.24 -40.48 12.54
CA ILE A 495 -4.13 -41.45 13.17
C ILE A 495 -3.33 -42.51 13.93
N MET A 496 -2.35 -43.14 13.27
CA MET A 496 -1.51 -44.18 13.88
C MET A 496 -0.74 -43.70 15.11
N ASN A 497 -0.46 -42.38 15.19
CA ASN A 497 0.26 -41.77 16.30
C ASN A 497 -0.65 -41.19 17.38
N THR A 498 -1.95 -41.01 17.15
CA THR A 498 -2.83 -40.28 18.08
C THR A 498 -4.05 -41.08 18.52
N GLU A 499 -4.46 -42.08 17.74
CA GLU A 499 -5.69 -42.82 17.94
C GLU A 499 -5.40 -44.27 18.35
N ILE A 500 -6.38 -44.89 19.00
CA ILE A 500 -6.32 -46.30 19.39
C ILE A 500 -6.56 -47.17 18.15
N CYS A 501 -5.53 -47.89 17.70
CA CYS A 501 -5.54 -48.62 16.43
C CYS A 501 -5.27 -50.11 16.62
N LEU A 502 -5.91 -50.95 15.81
CA LEU A 502 -5.61 -52.37 15.67
C LEU A 502 -4.99 -52.64 14.30
N VAL A 503 -3.84 -53.30 14.26
CA VAL A 503 -3.21 -53.75 13.02
C VAL A 503 -3.22 -55.27 12.98
N ILE A 504 -3.89 -55.84 11.98
CA ILE A 504 -3.90 -57.29 11.75
C ILE A 504 -2.89 -57.62 10.66
N ARG A 505 -1.92 -58.47 10.99
CA ARG A 505 -0.93 -59.00 10.07
C ARG A 505 -1.23 -60.46 9.79
N GLU A 506 -1.83 -60.72 8.63
CA GLU A 506 -2.27 -62.05 8.26
C GLU A 506 -1.14 -62.83 7.55
N GLY A 507 -0.81 -64.03 8.04
CA GLY A 507 0.09 -64.97 7.36
C GLY A 507 1.59 -64.68 7.51
N LEU A 508 2.11 -64.52 8.73
CA LEU A 508 3.55 -64.27 8.96
C LEU A 508 4.46 -65.38 8.40
N ASP A 509 3.99 -66.62 8.35
CA ASP A 509 4.72 -67.72 7.72
C ASP A 509 4.88 -67.57 6.21
N GLU A 510 4.07 -66.73 5.57
CA GLU A 510 4.10 -66.44 4.13
C GLU A 510 4.87 -65.15 3.79
N TRP A 511 5.33 -64.42 4.81
CA TRP A 511 6.14 -63.23 4.62
C TRP A 511 7.59 -63.59 4.28
N VAL A 512 8.09 -62.97 3.20
CA VAL A 512 9.49 -63.07 2.78
C VAL A 512 10.19 -61.75 3.07
N SER A 513 11.19 -61.80 3.95
CA SER A 513 12.03 -60.64 4.27
C SER A 513 12.77 -60.16 3.02
N PRO A 514 12.79 -58.86 2.71
CA PRO A 514 13.57 -58.36 1.57
C PRO A 514 15.06 -58.69 1.67
N ASP A 515 15.69 -58.88 0.52
CA ASP A 515 17.09 -59.29 0.40
C ASP A 515 18.01 -58.42 1.26
N GLY A 516 18.76 -59.07 2.17
CA GLY A 516 19.71 -58.41 3.07
C GLY A 516 19.16 -57.95 4.42
N SER A 517 17.85 -58.08 4.68
CA SER A 517 17.27 -57.79 6.00
C SER A 517 17.22 -59.03 6.90
N ASN A 518 17.84 -58.95 8.09
CA ASN A 518 17.81 -60.02 9.10
C ASN A 518 16.54 -60.00 9.98
N LEU A 519 15.43 -59.47 9.46
CA LEU A 519 14.20 -59.28 10.22
C LEU A 519 13.42 -60.60 10.34
N ALA A 520 12.89 -60.86 11.53
CA ALA A 520 12.04 -62.02 11.81
C ALA A 520 10.58 -61.78 11.46
N GLU A 521 10.17 -60.51 11.56
CA GLU A 521 8.83 -60.00 11.29
C GLU A 521 8.93 -58.61 10.62
N PRO A 522 7.88 -58.18 9.89
CA PRO A 522 7.80 -56.82 9.38
C PRO A 522 7.93 -55.76 10.49
N SER A 523 8.66 -54.70 10.20
CA SER A 523 8.87 -53.55 11.08
C SER A 523 7.59 -52.72 11.24
N MET A 524 7.41 -52.19 12.45
CA MET A 524 6.50 -51.08 12.79
C MET A 524 7.27 -49.89 13.35
N ALA A 525 8.56 -49.74 13.02
CA ALA A 525 9.44 -48.78 13.67
C ALA A 525 8.98 -47.32 13.51
N GLU A 526 8.18 -47.00 12.49
CA GLU A 526 7.57 -45.67 12.31
C GLU A 526 6.49 -45.34 13.35
N PHE A 527 5.94 -46.35 14.03
CA PHE A 527 4.87 -46.20 15.02
C PHE A 527 5.29 -46.78 16.37
N GLN A 528 6.03 -45.98 17.15
CA GLN A 528 6.50 -46.33 18.48
C GLN A 528 5.51 -45.98 19.60
N ASN A 529 4.28 -45.58 19.26
CA ASN A 529 3.34 -45.09 20.27
C ASN A 529 2.56 -46.21 20.96
N ASP A 530 2.13 -45.89 22.18
CA ASP A 530 1.46 -46.79 23.10
C ASP A 530 0.01 -47.15 22.72
N THR A 531 -0.49 -46.61 21.61
CA THR A 531 -1.90 -46.67 21.20
C THR A 531 -2.21 -47.75 20.18
N CYS A 532 -1.20 -48.48 19.68
CA CYS A 532 -1.37 -49.50 18.65
C CYS A 532 -1.29 -50.93 19.21
N THR A 533 -2.33 -51.73 18.94
CA THR A 533 -2.32 -53.19 19.13
C THR A 533 -2.07 -53.87 17.80
N VAL A 534 -1.27 -54.94 17.81
CA VAL A 534 -0.93 -55.75 16.65
C VAL A 534 -1.35 -57.19 16.89
N LEU A 535 -2.16 -57.74 15.99
CA LEU A 535 -2.56 -59.14 15.95
C LEU A 535 -1.92 -59.83 14.74
N THR A 536 -1.02 -60.75 14.99
CA THR A 536 -0.28 -61.46 13.94
C THR A 536 -0.72 -62.91 13.86
N THR A 537 -1.15 -63.37 12.69
CA THR A 537 -1.47 -64.79 12.46
C THR A 537 -0.29 -65.53 11.85
N SER A 538 -0.05 -66.77 12.26
CA SER A 538 1.10 -67.55 11.78
C SER A 538 0.89 -69.06 11.94
N ARG A 539 1.69 -69.87 11.25
CA ARG A 539 1.90 -71.28 11.63
C ARG A 539 2.78 -71.40 12.87
N PRO A 540 2.62 -72.46 13.69
CA PRO A 540 3.37 -72.63 14.94
C PRO A 540 4.89 -72.65 14.75
N TRP A 541 5.39 -73.32 13.69
CA TRP A 541 6.83 -73.44 13.43
C TRP A 541 7.53 -72.10 13.19
N LYS A 542 6.83 -71.12 12.58
CA LYS A 542 7.38 -69.79 12.32
C LYS A 542 7.54 -68.98 13.60
N LEU A 543 6.65 -69.18 14.58
CA LEU A 543 6.75 -68.57 15.91
C LEU A 543 7.70 -69.33 16.84
N ALA A 544 8.25 -70.47 16.41
CA ALA A 544 9.33 -71.16 17.10
C ALA A 544 10.72 -70.64 16.67
N ASP A 545 10.77 -69.71 15.71
CA ASP A 545 12.00 -69.03 15.30
C ASP A 545 12.55 -68.16 16.46
N GLU A 546 13.78 -68.42 16.88
CA GLU A 546 14.42 -67.76 18.03
C GLU A 546 14.52 -66.23 17.89
N ARG A 547 14.37 -65.72 16.67
CA ARG A 547 14.39 -64.27 16.41
C ARG A 547 13.11 -63.57 16.87
N ILE A 548 12.01 -64.29 17.08
CA ILE A 548 10.80 -63.77 17.74
C ILE A 548 10.90 -64.10 19.23
N LYS A 549 11.25 -63.09 20.04
CA LYS A 549 11.47 -63.31 21.47
C LYS A 549 10.13 -63.40 22.21
N ASN A 550 9.94 -64.44 23.02
CA ASN A 550 8.77 -64.59 23.89
C ASN A 550 8.53 -63.37 24.81
N SER A 551 9.59 -62.66 25.19
CA SER A 551 9.50 -61.43 26.00
C SER A 551 8.85 -60.25 25.29
N GLN A 552 8.61 -60.36 23.98
CA GLN A 552 7.92 -59.34 23.16
C GLN A 552 6.47 -59.75 22.85
N ILE A 553 6.01 -60.90 23.34
CA ILE A 553 4.66 -61.40 23.12
C ILE A 553 3.87 -61.18 24.41
N ASP A 554 2.80 -60.39 24.33
CA ASP A 554 1.93 -60.16 25.49
C ASP A 554 0.98 -61.35 25.68
N ILE A 555 0.48 -61.90 24.57
CA ILE A 555 -0.38 -63.07 24.55
C ILE A 555 -0.13 -63.91 23.30
N LEU A 556 0.03 -65.22 23.51
CA LEU A 556 0.08 -66.22 22.45
C LEU A 556 -1.21 -67.04 22.51
N LEU A 557 -1.87 -67.18 21.37
CA LEU A 557 -3.15 -67.88 21.20
C LEU A 557 -2.98 -69.00 20.19
N GLU A 558 -3.70 -70.10 20.38
CA GLU A 558 -3.78 -71.21 19.44
C GLU A 558 -5.22 -71.46 19.00
N ILE A 559 -5.46 -71.51 17.68
CA ILE A 559 -6.75 -71.83 17.09
C ILE A 559 -6.77 -73.28 16.58
N GLU A 560 -7.79 -74.04 16.97
CA GLU A 560 -7.92 -75.47 16.67
C GLU A 560 -9.05 -75.81 15.69
N GLY A 561 -9.73 -74.79 15.15
CA GLY A 561 -10.93 -74.97 14.32
C GLY A 561 -12.20 -75.09 15.17
N ILE A 562 -13.26 -75.68 14.59
CA ILE A 562 -14.58 -75.79 15.22
C ILE A 562 -14.69 -77.17 15.89
N ASN A 563 -15.20 -77.22 17.13
CA ASN A 563 -15.57 -78.51 17.72
C ASN A 563 -16.67 -79.15 16.86
N ASN A 564 -16.40 -80.32 16.31
CA ASN A 564 -17.42 -81.11 15.63
C ASN A 564 -18.48 -81.49 16.67
N PRO A 565 -19.76 -81.07 16.53
CA PRO A 565 -20.80 -81.46 17.47
C PRO A 565 -21.33 -82.89 17.20
N TYR A 566 -20.51 -83.75 16.58
CA TYR A 566 -20.82 -85.15 16.27
C TYR A 566 -19.83 -86.11 16.91
#